data_AF-A0A8T6LHU9-F1
#
_entry.id   AF-A0A8T6LHU9-F1
#
_cell.length_a   1.000
_cell.length_b   1.000
_cell.length_c   1.000
_cell.angle_alpha   90.00
_cell.angle_beta   90.00
_cell.angle_gamma   90.00
#
_symmetry.space_group_name_H-M   'P 1'
#
loop_
_entity.id
_entity.type
_entity.pdbx_description
1 polymer ?
#
loop_
_entity_poly.entity_id
_entity_poly.type
_entity_poly.pdbx_seq_one_letter_code
_entity_poly.pdbx_strand_id
1 'polypeptide(L)'
;MIPPESKKHITALRKKVRSADEIILATDEDREGESISWHLLEVLKPRIPVQRIAFHEITSSAIRAALEDPRQVDGKLVRAQETRRVLDRLFGYSLSPVLWKKVRAGLSAGRVQSAALRLVVEREEERQRFRSSEYWAVKATLAEAAPAGRNGEEAAFGADLIRTGGKTVATAKNFDARTGALRRSAGVVVLDEAGAARVAREATATRPWRVGRVDEKESRRRPAPPFITSTLQQAASSKLRMTPRRTMRLAQQLYEGVNLG
;
A
#
# COMPACT_ATOMS: atom_id res chain seq x y z
N MET A 1 -15.10 -31.73 -2.63
CA MET A 1 -16.56 -31.43 -2.75
C MET A 1 -16.73 -30.34 -3.79
N ILE A 2 -17.57 -30.55 -4.81
CA ILE A 2 -17.79 -29.57 -5.88
C ILE A 2 -18.86 -28.56 -5.42
N PRO A 3 -18.59 -27.25 -5.45
CA PRO A 3 -19.58 -26.24 -5.10
C PRO A 3 -20.84 -26.33 -5.98
N PRO A 4 -22.06 -26.16 -5.44
CA PRO A 4 -23.31 -26.29 -6.20
C PRO A 4 -23.35 -25.46 -7.49
N GLU A 5 -22.84 -24.22 -7.44
CA GLU A 5 -22.75 -23.28 -8.55
C GLU A 5 -21.81 -23.75 -9.68
N SER A 6 -20.82 -24.56 -9.33
CA SER A 6 -19.82 -25.08 -10.28
C SER A 6 -20.27 -26.38 -10.96
N LYS A 7 -21.33 -27.05 -10.46
CA LYS A 7 -21.79 -28.34 -10.99
C LYS A 7 -22.10 -28.30 -12.49
N LYS A 8 -22.76 -27.25 -12.97
CA LYS A 8 -23.09 -27.08 -14.39
C LYS A 8 -21.83 -27.06 -15.27
N HIS A 9 -20.81 -26.31 -14.86
CA HIS A 9 -19.53 -26.21 -15.56
C HIS A 9 -18.79 -27.55 -15.59
N ILE A 10 -18.71 -28.26 -14.45
CA ILE A 10 -18.07 -29.58 -14.39
C ILE A 10 -18.77 -30.59 -15.29
N THR A 11 -20.11 -30.61 -15.33
CA THR A 11 -20.86 -31.49 -16.23
C THR A 11 -20.54 -31.18 -17.70
N ALA A 12 -20.46 -29.90 -18.06
CA ALA A 12 -20.08 -29.48 -19.41
C ALA A 12 -18.64 -29.91 -19.77
N LEU A 13 -17.69 -29.72 -18.86
CA LEU A 13 -16.30 -30.17 -19.05
C LEU A 13 -16.21 -31.68 -19.23
N ARG A 14 -16.89 -32.47 -18.38
CA ARG A 14 -16.93 -33.94 -18.52
C ARG A 14 -17.48 -34.40 -19.87
N LYS A 15 -18.46 -33.68 -20.44
CA LYS A 15 -18.98 -33.98 -21.77
C LYS A 15 -17.91 -33.72 -22.84
N LYS A 16 -17.23 -32.57 -22.79
CA LYS A 16 -16.19 -32.20 -23.76
C LYS A 16 -14.97 -33.11 -23.72
N VAL A 17 -14.54 -33.54 -22.52
CA VAL A 17 -13.40 -34.44 -22.35
C VAL A 17 -13.61 -35.80 -23.03
N ARG A 18 -14.85 -36.27 -23.18
CA ARG A 18 -15.13 -37.57 -23.84
C ARG A 18 -14.83 -37.57 -25.34
N SER A 19 -14.84 -36.40 -25.97
CA SER A 19 -14.61 -36.24 -27.41
C SER A 19 -13.31 -35.50 -27.73
N ALA A 20 -12.48 -35.23 -26.73
CA ALA A 20 -11.22 -34.53 -26.90
C ALA A 20 -10.07 -35.53 -27.00
N ASP A 21 -9.09 -35.23 -27.86
CA ASP A 21 -7.88 -36.05 -27.99
C ASP A 21 -6.87 -35.75 -26.86
N GLU A 22 -6.88 -34.51 -26.35
CA GLU A 22 -6.01 -34.05 -25.26
C GLU A 22 -6.67 -32.98 -24.40
N ILE A 23 -6.09 -32.70 -23.22
CA ILE A 23 -6.49 -31.61 -22.33
C ILE A 23 -5.31 -30.69 -22.08
N ILE A 24 -5.54 -29.39 -22.25
CA ILE A 24 -4.58 -28.35 -21.89
C ILE A 24 -5.13 -27.56 -20.70
N LEU A 25 -4.39 -27.61 -19.59
CA LEU A 25 -4.66 -26.85 -18.37
C LEU A 25 -3.90 -25.52 -18.44
N ALA A 26 -4.66 -24.44 -18.62
CA ALA A 26 -4.14 -23.09 -18.86
C ALA A 26 -4.54 -22.09 -17.76
N THR A 27 -4.43 -22.50 -16.49
CA THR A 27 -4.71 -21.62 -15.34
C THR A 27 -3.54 -20.68 -15.05
N ASP A 28 -3.76 -19.64 -14.23
CA ASP A 28 -2.70 -18.70 -13.85
C ASP A 28 -1.47 -19.41 -13.26
N GLU A 29 -0.29 -18.83 -13.44
CA GLU A 29 0.98 -19.35 -12.92
C GLU A 29 1.21 -18.96 -11.46
N ASP A 30 0.28 -19.36 -10.60
CA ASP A 30 0.44 -19.27 -9.16
C ASP A 30 -0.10 -20.53 -8.47
N ARG A 31 0.04 -20.58 -7.15
CA ARG A 31 -0.43 -21.74 -6.36
C ARG A 31 -1.95 -21.94 -6.42
N GLU A 32 -2.74 -20.89 -6.63
CA GLU A 32 -4.19 -21.00 -6.73
C GLU A 32 -4.57 -21.60 -8.09
N GLY A 33 -3.96 -21.11 -9.18
CA GLY A 33 -4.10 -21.68 -10.52
C GLY A 33 -3.62 -23.13 -10.59
N GLU A 34 -2.52 -23.46 -9.93
CA GLU A 34 -2.02 -24.84 -9.87
C GLU A 34 -2.98 -25.76 -9.10
N SER A 35 -3.53 -25.29 -7.98
CA SER A 35 -4.55 -26.02 -7.23
C SER A 35 -5.83 -26.23 -8.04
N ILE A 36 -6.26 -25.24 -8.83
CA ILE A 36 -7.42 -25.38 -9.74
C ILE A 36 -7.16 -26.47 -10.78
N SER A 37 -5.99 -26.44 -11.44
CA SER A 37 -5.58 -27.46 -12.41
C SER A 37 -5.57 -28.86 -11.80
N TRP A 38 -5.02 -29.00 -10.60
CA TRP A 38 -5.01 -30.26 -9.86
C TRP A 38 -6.43 -30.75 -9.52
N HIS A 39 -7.31 -29.87 -9.02
CA HIS A 39 -8.70 -30.22 -8.72
C HIS A 39 -9.48 -30.64 -9.98
N LEU A 40 -9.19 -30.04 -11.14
CA LEU A 40 -9.78 -30.45 -12.41
C LEU A 40 -9.35 -31.87 -12.79
N LEU A 41 -8.07 -32.22 -12.61
CA LEU A 41 -7.59 -33.59 -12.82
C LEU A 41 -8.33 -34.60 -11.92
N GLU A 42 -8.45 -34.30 -10.63
CA GLU A 42 -9.13 -35.16 -9.65
C GLU A 42 -10.63 -35.36 -9.97
N VAL A 43 -11.30 -34.29 -10.45
CA VAL A 43 -12.74 -34.30 -10.73
C VAL A 43 -13.07 -34.92 -12.09
N LEU A 44 -12.24 -34.67 -13.10
CA LEU A 44 -12.46 -35.13 -14.47
C LEU A 44 -11.91 -36.54 -14.70
N LYS A 45 -10.85 -36.94 -13.98
CA LYS A 45 -10.16 -38.23 -14.12
C LYS A 45 -9.90 -38.61 -15.57
N PRO A 46 -9.21 -37.75 -16.34
CA PRO A 46 -9.04 -37.96 -17.78
C PRO A 46 -8.23 -39.22 -18.07
N ARG A 47 -8.57 -39.90 -19.17
CA ARG A 47 -7.82 -41.05 -19.71
C ARG A 47 -7.06 -40.70 -20.99
N ILE A 48 -7.01 -39.42 -21.31
CA ILE A 48 -6.34 -38.83 -22.47
C ILE A 48 -5.13 -38.00 -21.98
N PRO A 49 -4.14 -37.71 -22.85
CA PRO A 49 -3.01 -36.86 -22.51
C PRO A 49 -3.44 -35.53 -21.89
N VAL A 50 -2.71 -35.11 -20.85
CA VAL A 50 -2.92 -33.81 -20.18
C VAL A 50 -1.62 -33.04 -20.13
N GLN A 51 -1.69 -31.77 -20.50
CA GLN A 51 -0.59 -30.82 -20.46
C GLN A 51 -0.96 -29.61 -19.58
N ARG A 52 0.03 -29.02 -18.91
CA ARG A 52 -0.12 -27.78 -18.15
C ARG A 52 0.76 -26.71 -18.80
N ILE A 53 0.14 -25.66 -19.31
CA ILE A 53 0.86 -24.52 -19.92
C ILE A 53 0.78 -23.32 -18.98
N ALA A 54 1.82 -22.52 -18.86
CA ALA A 54 1.83 -21.34 -18.00
C ALA A 54 2.31 -20.10 -18.77
N PHE A 55 1.74 -18.94 -18.46
CA PHE A 55 2.05 -17.68 -19.12
C PHE A 55 1.77 -16.50 -18.18
N HIS A 56 2.49 -15.40 -18.38
CA HIS A 56 2.37 -14.17 -17.60
C HIS A 56 1.69 -13.02 -18.36
N GLU A 57 1.39 -13.23 -19.64
CA GLU A 57 0.72 -12.28 -20.51
C GLU A 57 -0.12 -13.05 -21.54
N ILE A 58 -1.26 -12.48 -21.93
CA ILE A 58 -2.15 -13.08 -22.93
C ILE A 58 -1.82 -12.45 -24.29
N THR A 59 -0.67 -12.84 -24.85
CA THR A 59 -0.21 -12.45 -26.19
C THR A 59 -0.10 -13.68 -27.09
N SER A 60 -0.28 -13.53 -28.41
CA SER A 60 -0.19 -14.67 -29.33
C SER A 60 1.16 -15.37 -29.28
N SER A 61 2.25 -14.62 -29.07
CA SER A 61 3.60 -15.16 -28.89
C SER A 61 3.75 -15.94 -27.59
N ALA A 62 3.27 -15.39 -26.46
CA ALA A 62 3.37 -16.04 -25.17
C ALA A 62 2.57 -17.35 -25.11
N ILE A 63 1.36 -17.37 -25.68
CA ILE A 63 0.53 -18.57 -25.72
C ILE A 63 1.15 -19.66 -26.60
N ARG A 64 1.70 -19.31 -27.77
CA ARG A 64 2.41 -20.28 -28.63
C ARG A 64 3.63 -20.86 -27.93
N ALA A 65 4.46 -20.00 -27.33
CA ALA A 65 5.63 -20.45 -26.57
C ALA A 65 5.23 -21.38 -25.41
N ALA A 66 4.14 -21.07 -24.70
CA ALA A 66 3.65 -21.90 -23.61
C ALA A 66 3.12 -23.28 -24.07
N LEU A 67 2.62 -23.37 -25.31
CA LEU A 67 2.18 -24.64 -25.92
C LEU A 67 3.37 -25.50 -26.39
N GLU A 68 4.49 -24.89 -26.73
CA GLU A 68 5.71 -25.60 -27.16
C GLU A 68 6.47 -26.24 -25.99
N ASP A 69 6.38 -25.66 -24.79
CA ASP A 69 7.03 -26.17 -23.57
C ASP A 69 6.01 -26.45 -22.43
N PRO A 70 5.13 -27.46 -22.60
CA PRO A 70 4.18 -27.83 -21.57
C PRO A 70 4.89 -28.47 -20.37
N ARG A 71 4.45 -28.11 -19.17
CA ARG A 71 4.89 -28.74 -17.92
C ARG A 71 3.84 -29.67 -17.34
N GLN A 72 4.19 -30.32 -16.24
CA GLN A 72 3.26 -31.06 -15.40
C GLN A 72 2.76 -30.17 -14.25
N VAL A 73 1.66 -30.59 -13.63
CA VAL A 73 1.14 -29.92 -12.44
C VAL A 73 2.15 -30.08 -11.29
N ASP A 74 2.56 -28.96 -10.70
CA ASP A 74 3.51 -28.91 -9.60
C ASP A 74 2.82 -29.25 -8.27
N GLY A 75 3.01 -30.49 -7.82
CA GLY A 75 2.49 -30.96 -6.55
C GLY A 75 2.98 -30.18 -5.32
N LYS A 76 4.12 -29.48 -5.37
CA LYS A 76 4.59 -28.63 -4.26
C LYS A 76 3.71 -27.39 -4.13
N LEU A 77 3.39 -26.72 -5.24
CA LEU A 77 2.50 -25.56 -5.26
C LEU A 77 1.09 -25.93 -4.81
N VAL A 78 0.58 -27.08 -5.28
CA VAL A 78 -0.72 -27.61 -4.85
C VAL A 78 -0.74 -27.82 -3.33
N ARG A 79 0.23 -28.56 -2.77
CA ARG A 79 0.32 -28.81 -1.33
C ARG A 79 0.45 -27.52 -0.52
N ALA A 80 1.16 -26.52 -1.03
CA ALA A 80 1.26 -25.22 -0.37
C ALA A 80 -0.11 -24.51 -0.30
N GLN A 81 -0.90 -24.57 -1.39
CA GLN A 81 -2.25 -24.01 -1.42
C GLN A 81 -3.21 -24.76 -0.49
N GLU A 82 -3.17 -26.10 -0.51
CA GLU A 82 -3.98 -26.94 0.39
C GLU A 82 -3.64 -26.69 1.86
N THR A 83 -2.35 -26.60 2.19
CA THR A 83 -1.88 -26.30 3.56
C THR A 83 -2.44 -24.97 4.03
N ARG A 84 -2.38 -23.92 3.18
CA ARG A 84 -2.97 -22.61 3.49
C ARG A 84 -4.48 -22.71 3.71
N ARG A 85 -5.20 -23.44 2.84
CA ARG A 85 -6.66 -23.61 2.92
C ARG A 85 -7.08 -24.33 4.20
N VAL A 86 -6.37 -25.39 4.58
CA VAL A 86 -6.60 -26.14 5.82
C VAL A 86 -6.29 -25.26 7.04
N LEU A 87 -5.16 -24.55 7.03
CA LEU A 87 -4.80 -23.64 8.11
C LEU A 87 -5.86 -22.56 8.35
N ASP A 88 -6.31 -21.89 7.30
CA ASP A 88 -7.32 -20.83 7.42
C ASP A 88 -8.68 -21.41 7.87
N ARG A 89 -9.00 -22.66 7.48
CA ARG A 89 -10.18 -23.39 7.95
C ARG A 89 -10.11 -23.71 9.45
N LEU A 90 -8.98 -24.26 9.91
CA LEU A 90 -8.76 -24.57 11.33
C LEU A 90 -8.85 -23.30 12.18
N PHE A 91 -8.18 -22.22 11.75
CA PHE A 91 -8.22 -20.95 12.46
C PHE A 91 -9.66 -20.41 12.58
N GLY A 92 -10.39 -20.36 11.46
CA GLY A 92 -11.75 -19.85 11.43
C GLY A 92 -12.72 -20.68 12.26
N TYR A 93 -12.65 -22.01 12.16
CA TYR A 93 -13.57 -22.93 12.88
C TYR A 93 -13.32 -22.96 14.38
N SER A 94 -12.06 -22.90 14.80
CA SER A 94 -11.73 -22.92 16.23
C SER A 94 -12.05 -21.60 16.91
N LEU A 95 -11.81 -20.46 16.24
CA LEU A 95 -11.87 -19.15 16.92
C LEU A 95 -13.22 -18.42 16.75
N SER A 96 -13.95 -18.62 15.64
CA SER A 96 -15.24 -17.92 15.44
C SER A 96 -16.29 -18.24 16.53
N PRO A 97 -16.45 -19.50 17.01
CA PRO A 97 -17.38 -19.81 18.09
C PRO A 97 -17.06 -19.08 19.41
N VAL A 98 -15.77 -18.81 19.67
CA VAL A 98 -15.34 -18.04 20.84
C VAL A 98 -15.81 -16.59 20.71
N LEU A 99 -15.63 -15.98 19.53
CA LEU A 99 -16.12 -14.62 19.24
C LEU A 99 -17.64 -14.52 19.37
N TRP A 100 -18.39 -15.55 18.98
CA TRP A 100 -19.85 -15.56 19.12
C TRP A 100 -20.30 -15.56 20.57
N LYS A 101 -19.61 -16.35 21.42
CA LYS A 101 -19.91 -16.44 22.86
C LYS A 101 -19.45 -15.20 23.64
N LYS A 102 -18.36 -14.55 23.23
CA LYS A 102 -17.70 -13.49 24.01
C LYS A 102 -17.92 -12.06 23.49
N VAL A 103 -18.32 -11.91 22.23
CA VAL A 103 -18.45 -10.59 21.59
C VAL A 103 -19.83 -10.45 20.94
N ARG A 104 -20.06 -11.15 19.83
CA ARG A 104 -21.33 -11.09 19.08
C ARG A 104 -21.46 -12.27 18.13
N ALA A 105 -22.65 -12.86 18.07
CA ALA A 105 -22.98 -13.88 17.08
C ALA A 105 -22.77 -13.35 15.64
N GLY A 106 -22.32 -14.24 14.74
CA GLY A 106 -22.09 -13.92 13.32
C GLY A 106 -20.76 -13.23 13.00
N LEU A 107 -19.86 -13.05 13.97
CA LEU A 107 -18.50 -12.56 13.70
C LEU A 107 -17.60 -13.66 13.13
N SER A 108 -16.71 -13.29 12.19
CA SER A 108 -15.72 -14.20 11.65
C SER A 108 -14.34 -13.95 12.24
N ALA A 109 -13.66 -15.03 12.63
CA ALA A 109 -12.24 -15.00 12.91
C ALA A 109 -11.46 -15.34 11.64
N GLY A 110 -10.49 -14.49 11.27
CA GLY A 110 -9.65 -14.72 10.11
C GLY A 110 -8.21 -14.36 10.43
N ARG A 111 -7.29 -15.31 10.23
CA ARG A 111 -5.87 -15.16 10.60
C ARG A 111 -5.25 -13.86 10.07
N VAL A 112 -5.51 -13.53 8.80
CA VAL A 112 -5.01 -12.31 8.15
C VAL A 112 -5.91 -11.10 8.43
N GLN A 113 -7.24 -11.29 8.44
CA GLN A 113 -8.20 -10.21 8.64
C GLN A 113 -8.10 -9.59 10.04
N SER A 114 -7.98 -10.42 11.07
CA SER A 114 -7.84 -9.97 12.45
C SER A 114 -6.53 -9.20 12.68
N ALA A 115 -5.43 -9.59 12.03
CA ALA A 115 -4.18 -8.84 12.07
C ALA A 115 -4.31 -7.46 11.38
N ALA A 116 -4.98 -7.39 10.22
CA ALA A 116 -5.23 -6.13 9.55
C ALA A 116 -6.14 -5.19 10.39
N LEU A 117 -7.19 -5.75 11.01
CA LEU A 117 -8.07 -5.00 11.90
C LEU A 117 -7.30 -4.47 13.12
N ARG A 118 -6.43 -5.29 13.71
CA ARG A 118 -5.57 -4.89 14.84
C ARG A 118 -4.73 -3.65 14.50
N LEU A 119 -4.12 -3.58 13.31
CA LEU A 119 -3.33 -2.40 12.92
C LEU A 119 -4.16 -1.11 12.86
N VAL A 120 -5.43 -1.20 12.44
CA VAL A 120 -6.35 -0.06 12.42
C VAL A 120 -6.73 0.35 13.84
N VAL A 121 -7.03 -0.63 14.69
CA VAL A 121 -7.38 -0.39 16.11
C VAL A 121 -6.20 0.22 16.86
N GLU A 122 -4.99 -0.32 16.71
CA GLU A 122 -3.77 0.22 17.35
C GLU A 122 -3.52 1.68 16.93
N ARG A 123 -3.71 2.02 15.65
CA ARG A 123 -3.61 3.40 15.19
C ARG A 123 -4.70 4.31 15.78
N GLU A 124 -5.90 3.81 15.97
CA GLU A 124 -6.97 4.60 16.60
C GLU A 124 -6.73 4.77 18.11
N GLU A 125 -6.22 3.75 18.80
CA GLU A 125 -5.77 3.88 20.18
C GLU A 125 -4.61 4.89 20.33
N GLU A 126 -3.67 4.90 19.39
CA GLU A 126 -2.62 5.93 19.32
C GLU A 126 -3.21 7.34 19.23
N ARG A 127 -4.26 7.51 18.40
CA ARG A 127 -4.97 8.80 18.25
C ARG A 127 -5.72 9.20 19.52
N GLN A 128 -6.39 8.25 20.19
CA GLN A 128 -7.12 8.52 21.43
C GLN A 128 -6.17 8.87 22.60
N ARG A 129 -4.98 8.27 22.62
CA ARG A 129 -3.93 8.57 23.61
C ARG A 129 -3.10 9.79 23.25
N PHE A 130 -3.30 10.38 22.08
CA PHE A 130 -2.58 11.58 21.67
C PHE A 130 -2.90 12.75 22.60
N ARG A 131 -1.87 13.50 22.99
CA ARG A 131 -1.98 14.73 23.77
C ARG A 131 -1.38 15.87 22.97
N SER A 132 -2.22 16.86 22.65
CA SER A 132 -1.80 18.03 21.88
C SER A 132 -0.90 18.94 22.73
N SER A 133 0.04 19.61 22.06
CA SER A 133 0.92 20.62 22.64
C SER A 133 0.83 21.89 21.80
N GLU A 134 0.75 23.04 22.48
CA GLU A 134 0.77 24.33 21.82
C GLU A 134 2.19 24.87 21.72
N TYR A 135 2.54 25.43 20.57
CA TYR A 135 3.78 26.14 20.32
C TYR A 135 3.60 27.12 19.17
N TRP A 136 4.36 28.20 19.19
CA TRP A 136 4.29 29.25 18.19
C TRP A 136 5.53 29.25 17.30
N ALA A 137 5.30 29.49 16.01
CA ALA A 137 6.34 29.75 15.03
C ALA A 137 6.31 31.22 14.62
N VAL A 138 7.49 31.80 14.37
CA VAL A 138 7.61 33.14 13.81
C VAL A 138 8.02 33.01 12.35
N LYS A 139 7.23 33.59 11.46
CA LYS A 139 7.47 33.61 10.01
C LYS A 139 7.73 35.02 9.56
N ALA A 140 8.62 35.19 8.59
CA ALA A 140 8.91 36.47 7.96
C ALA A 140 8.77 36.34 6.45
N THR A 141 8.25 37.39 5.82
CA THR A 141 8.40 37.61 4.38
C THR A 141 9.56 38.56 4.20
N LEU A 142 10.62 38.10 3.53
CA LEU A 142 11.85 38.84 3.29
C LEU A 142 11.95 39.19 1.82
N ALA A 143 12.46 40.37 1.51
CA ALA A 143 12.79 40.78 0.15
C ALA A 143 14.25 41.22 0.12
N GLU A 144 14.91 41.01 -1.01
CA GLU A 144 16.22 41.58 -1.25
C GLU A 144 16.10 43.11 -1.29
N ALA A 145 17.00 43.83 -0.62
CA ALA A 145 17.06 45.27 -0.78
C ALA A 145 17.44 45.58 -2.23
N ALA A 146 16.58 46.29 -2.97
CA ALA A 146 16.75 46.56 -4.40
C ALA A 146 18.21 46.93 -4.75
N PRO A 147 18.94 46.09 -5.51
CA PRO A 147 20.25 46.49 -5.98
C PRO A 147 20.08 47.63 -6.99
N ALA A 148 20.88 48.69 -6.84
CA ALA A 148 20.91 49.80 -7.79
C ALA A 148 21.14 49.25 -9.21
N GLY A 149 20.12 49.31 -10.07
CA GLY A 149 20.21 48.99 -11.49
C GLY A 149 19.58 47.67 -11.98
N ARG A 150 18.82 46.92 -11.17
CA ARG A 150 17.99 45.79 -11.68
C ARG A 150 16.51 46.14 -11.70
N ASN A 151 15.92 46.25 -12.89
CA ASN A 151 14.46 46.37 -13.12
C ASN A 151 13.74 45.01 -12.98
N GLY A 152 14.00 44.28 -11.89
CA GLY A 152 13.32 43.03 -11.58
C GLY A 152 12.31 43.21 -10.45
N GLU A 153 11.18 42.50 -10.48
CA GLU A 153 10.26 42.40 -9.35
C GLU A 153 11.04 42.01 -8.08
N GLU A 154 10.76 42.69 -6.96
CA GLU A 154 11.30 42.33 -5.65
C GLU A 154 10.89 40.89 -5.32
N ALA A 155 11.81 39.93 -5.49
CA ALA A 155 11.55 38.54 -5.21
C ALA A 155 11.46 38.33 -3.70
N ALA A 156 10.24 38.49 -3.16
CA ALA A 156 9.96 38.19 -1.77
C ALA A 156 9.91 36.67 -1.54
N PHE A 157 10.44 36.22 -0.40
CA PHE A 157 10.40 34.81 0.00
C PHE A 157 10.05 34.66 1.49
N GLY A 158 9.45 33.53 1.83
CA GLY A 158 9.12 33.17 3.21
C GLY A 158 10.33 32.59 3.95
N ALA A 159 10.49 32.96 5.21
CA ALA A 159 11.49 32.42 6.11
C ALA A 159 10.86 32.07 7.47
N ASP A 160 11.26 30.93 8.04
CA ASP A 160 10.85 30.52 9.38
C ASP A 160 11.99 30.79 10.38
N LEU A 161 11.65 31.29 11.57
CA LEU A 161 12.61 31.45 12.66
C LEU A 161 13.07 30.08 13.18
N ILE A 162 14.36 29.79 13.03
CA ILE A 162 14.95 28.52 13.49
C ILE A 162 15.58 28.60 14.89
N ARG A 163 16.09 29.76 15.30
CA ARG A 163 16.81 29.94 16.57
C ARG A 163 16.58 31.34 17.15
N THR A 164 16.51 31.43 18.48
CA THR A 164 16.48 32.70 19.23
C THR A 164 17.19 32.54 20.57
N GLY A 165 17.93 33.56 21.02
CA GLY A 165 18.71 33.51 22.26
C GLY A 165 19.68 32.32 22.33
N GLY A 166 20.27 31.92 21.20
CA GLY A 166 21.15 30.75 21.09
C GLY A 166 20.45 29.39 21.10
N LYS A 167 19.15 29.32 21.39
CA LYS A 167 18.34 28.09 21.44
C LYS A 167 17.55 27.87 20.15
N THR A 168 17.32 26.62 19.78
CA THR A 168 16.48 26.22 18.63
C THR A 168 15.00 26.34 18.99
N VAL A 169 14.21 26.92 18.11
CA VAL A 169 12.76 27.02 18.30
C VAL A 169 12.12 25.63 18.18
N ALA A 170 11.28 25.27 19.13
CA ALA A 170 10.60 23.98 19.15
C ALA A 170 9.65 23.83 17.96
N THR A 171 9.56 22.62 17.43
CA THR A 171 8.59 22.19 16.42
C THR A 171 7.79 21.00 16.94
N ALA A 172 6.76 20.57 16.21
CA ALA A 172 5.98 19.37 16.55
C ALA A 172 6.85 18.13 16.88
N LYS A 173 8.02 17.98 16.26
CA LYS A 173 8.93 16.84 16.49
C LYS A 173 9.53 16.82 17.90
N ASN A 174 9.56 17.97 18.58
CA ASN A 174 10.14 18.11 19.92
C ASN A 174 9.18 17.65 21.02
N PHE A 175 7.90 17.43 20.72
CA PHE A 175 6.92 17.02 21.70
C PHE A 175 6.72 15.50 21.69
N ASP A 176 6.44 14.95 22.86
CA ASP A 176 6.04 13.56 22.99
C ASP A 176 4.55 13.40 22.74
N ALA A 177 4.19 12.57 21.76
CA ALA A 177 2.81 12.41 21.30
C ALA A 177 1.85 11.87 22.38
N ARG A 178 2.35 11.16 23.40
CA ARG A 178 1.52 10.55 24.45
C ARG A 178 1.33 11.48 25.65
N THR A 179 2.34 12.27 25.98
CA THR A 179 2.32 13.14 27.16
C THR A 179 2.03 14.60 26.82
N GLY A 180 2.25 15.01 25.57
CA GLY A 180 2.23 16.42 25.17
C GLY A 180 3.40 17.23 25.75
N ALA A 181 4.32 16.58 26.47
CA ALA A 181 5.46 17.25 27.07
C ALA A 181 6.59 17.44 26.06
N LEU A 182 7.37 18.50 26.25
CA LEU A 182 8.61 18.68 25.53
C LEU A 182 9.56 17.51 25.86
N ARG A 183 10.01 16.78 24.84
CA ARG A 183 11.07 15.77 24.98
C ARG A 183 12.31 16.47 25.53
N ARG A 184 12.98 15.88 26.53
CA ARG A 184 14.23 16.42 27.08
C ARG A 184 15.22 16.70 25.93
N SER A 185 15.36 17.97 25.59
CA SER A 185 16.18 18.44 24.48
C SER A 185 16.92 19.67 24.95
N ALA A 186 18.23 19.50 25.19
CA ALA A 186 19.10 20.61 25.55
C ALA A 186 19.10 21.63 24.40
N GLY A 187 18.99 22.91 24.73
CA GLY A 187 19.07 24.00 23.75
C GLY A 187 17.82 24.22 22.91
N VAL A 188 16.64 23.73 23.32
CA VAL A 188 15.36 24.05 22.67
C VAL A 188 14.57 25.09 23.48
N VAL A 189 13.88 26.00 22.80
CA VAL A 189 12.95 26.96 23.39
C VAL A 189 11.56 26.77 22.78
N VAL A 190 10.55 26.62 23.63
CA VAL A 190 9.14 26.65 23.22
C VAL A 190 8.68 28.10 23.28
N LEU A 191 8.17 28.61 22.16
CA LEU A 191 7.56 29.94 22.13
C LEU A 191 6.06 29.78 22.35
N ASP A 192 5.53 30.58 23.27
CA ASP A 192 4.12 30.90 23.37
C ASP A 192 3.81 32.14 22.50
N GLU A 193 2.56 32.58 22.50
CA GLU A 193 2.11 33.74 21.72
C GLU A 193 2.91 35.00 22.07
N ALA A 194 3.06 35.30 23.37
CA ALA A 194 3.76 36.48 23.85
C ALA A 194 5.25 36.45 23.49
N GLY A 195 5.89 35.29 23.61
CA GLY A 195 7.27 35.05 23.22
C GLY A 195 7.48 35.21 21.72
N ALA A 196 6.61 34.62 20.90
CA ALA A 196 6.65 34.75 19.45
C ALA A 196 6.44 36.21 19.01
N ALA A 197 5.47 36.92 19.59
CA ALA A 197 5.20 38.32 19.31
C ALA A 197 6.37 39.23 19.71
N ARG A 198 7.02 38.96 20.85
CA ARG A 198 8.24 39.68 21.27
C ARG A 198 9.36 39.48 20.27
N VAL A 199 9.65 38.23 19.90
CA VAL A 199 10.70 37.93 18.92
C VAL A 199 10.38 38.57 17.57
N ALA A 200 9.13 38.55 17.11
CA ALA A 200 8.74 39.20 15.86
C ALA A 200 8.97 40.73 15.88
N ARG A 201 8.67 41.40 17.00
CA ARG A 201 8.93 42.84 17.18
C ARG A 201 10.43 43.15 17.19
N GLU A 202 11.22 42.41 17.97
CA GLU A 202 12.68 42.57 18.01
C GLU A 202 13.32 42.35 16.64
N ALA A 203 12.86 41.33 15.92
CA ALA A 203 13.35 41.01 14.59
C ALA A 203 12.98 42.09 13.55
N THR A 204 11.84 42.77 13.71
CA THR A 204 11.46 43.91 12.86
C THR A 204 12.30 45.16 13.14
N ALA A 205 12.66 45.39 14.40
CA ALA A 205 13.48 46.54 14.81
C ALA A 205 14.96 46.41 14.43
N THR A 206 15.46 45.19 14.18
CA THR A 206 16.88 44.88 13.93
C THR A 206 17.25 44.84 12.45
N ARG A 207 16.50 45.54 11.59
CA ARG A 207 16.81 45.68 10.15
C ARG A 207 18.05 46.57 9.93
N PRO A 208 18.85 46.33 8.87
CA PRO A 208 18.69 45.29 7.84
C PRO A 208 19.19 43.91 8.27
N TRP A 209 18.53 42.87 7.77
CA TRP A 209 18.93 41.48 8.02
C TRP A 209 20.06 41.09 7.06
N ARG A 210 20.93 40.18 7.48
CA ARG A 210 22.04 39.67 6.66
C ARG A 210 21.90 38.17 6.43
N VAL A 211 22.24 37.73 5.23
CA VAL A 211 22.32 36.30 4.91
C VAL A 211 23.50 35.70 5.68
N GLY A 212 23.21 34.80 6.62
CA GLY A 212 24.25 34.15 7.42
C GLY A 212 24.95 33.00 6.72
N ARG A 213 24.21 32.23 5.90
CA ARG A 213 24.73 31.06 5.18
C ARG A 213 23.85 30.75 3.97
N VAL A 214 24.48 30.33 2.87
CA VAL A 214 23.82 29.77 1.68
C VAL A 214 24.43 28.41 1.41
N ASP A 215 23.59 27.37 1.33
CA ASP A 215 24.00 26.02 0.95
C ASP A 215 23.26 25.63 -0.32
N GLU A 216 24.00 25.35 -1.39
CA GLU A 216 23.44 24.83 -2.64
C GLU A 216 23.80 23.36 -2.79
N LYS A 217 22.81 22.53 -3.11
CA LYS A 217 22.98 21.09 -3.28
C LYS A 217 22.21 20.62 -4.50
N GLU A 218 22.93 20.03 -5.45
CA GLU A 218 22.30 19.33 -6.56
C GLU A 218 21.66 18.02 -6.06
N SER A 219 20.41 17.77 -6.46
CA SER A 219 19.71 16.53 -6.11
C SER A 219 19.21 15.85 -7.38
N ARG A 220 19.53 14.56 -7.53
CA ARG A 220 19.09 13.74 -8.66
C ARG A 220 18.01 12.77 -8.20
N ARG A 221 16.82 12.86 -8.81
CA ARG A 221 15.72 11.93 -8.56
C ARG A 221 15.69 10.86 -9.65
N ARG A 222 15.73 9.59 -9.25
CA ARG A 222 15.55 8.45 -10.17
C ARG A 222 14.06 8.17 -10.41
N PRO A 223 13.68 7.65 -11.60
CA PRO A 223 12.32 7.16 -11.83
C PRO A 223 11.93 6.06 -10.84
N ALA A 224 10.64 5.96 -10.57
CA ALA A 224 10.10 4.85 -9.78
C ALA A 224 10.23 3.53 -10.56
N PRO A 225 10.38 2.38 -9.88
CA PRO A 225 10.34 1.08 -10.54
C PRO A 225 8.96 0.81 -11.18
N PRO A 226 8.87 -0.14 -12.12
CA PRO A 226 7.59 -0.65 -12.61
C PRO A 226 6.67 -1.11 -11.48
N PHE A 227 5.37 -1.03 -11.71
CA PHE A 227 4.40 -1.41 -10.70
C PHE A 227 4.42 -2.91 -10.42
N ILE A 228 4.52 -3.26 -9.13
CA ILE A 228 4.02 -4.51 -8.57
C ILE A 228 2.63 -4.30 -7.99
N THR A 229 1.91 -5.38 -7.67
CA THR A 229 0.52 -5.35 -7.17
C THR A 229 0.30 -4.36 -6.03
N SER A 230 1.18 -4.34 -5.01
CA SER A 230 1.06 -3.43 -3.87
C SER A 230 1.25 -1.96 -4.26
N THR A 231 2.28 -1.65 -5.05
CA THR A 231 2.55 -0.29 -5.53
C THR A 231 1.48 0.22 -6.49
N LEU A 232 0.90 -0.66 -7.32
CA LEU A 232 -0.23 -0.32 -8.19
C LEU A 232 -1.46 0.06 -7.36
N GLN A 233 -1.81 -0.74 -6.35
CA GLN A 233 -2.94 -0.46 -5.47
C GLN A 233 -2.74 0.84 -4.69
N GLN A 234 -1.53 1.10 -4.19
CA GLN A 234 -1.20 2.36 -3.49
C GLN A 234 -1.29 3.58 -4.42
N ALA A 235 -0.75 3.48 -5.64
CA ALA A 235 -0.82 4.56 -6.62
C ALA A 235 -2.27 4.81 -7.08
N ALA A 236 -3.04 3.76 -7.35
CA ALA A 236 -4.45 3.88 -7.73
C ALA A 236 -5.30 4.48 -6.59
N SER A 237 -5.01 4.14 -5.34
CA SER A 237 -5.71 4.72 -4.18
C SER A 237 -5.37 6.21 -4.02
N SER A 238 -4.09 6.57 -4.05
CA SER A 238 -3.64 7.95 -3.83
C SER A 238 -3.99 8.89 -4.99
N LYS A 239 -3.84 8.45 -6.25
CA LYS A 239 -4.03 9.29 -7.43
C LYS A 239 -5.44 9.22 -8.00
N LEU A 240 -6.06 8.04 -8.00
CA LEU A 240 -7.34 7.79 -8.66
C LEU A 240 -8.49 7.53 -7.68
N ARG A 241 -8.22 7.58 -6.37
CA ARG A 241 -9.19 7.30 -5.29
C ARG A 241 -9.89 5.94 -5.45
N MET A 242 -9.19 4.96 -6.03
CA MET A 242 -9.71 3.62 -6.23
C MET A 242 -9.47 2.74 -5.01
N THR A 243 -10.47 1.95 -4.63
CA THR A 243 -10.29 0.90 -3.62
C THR A 243 -9.44 -0.24 -4.18
N PRO A 244 -8.70 -0.99 -3.35
CA PRO A 244 -7.90 -2.12 -3.81
C PRO A 244 -8.71 -3.14 -4.64
N ARG A 245 -9.96 -3.40 -4.24
CA ARG A 245 -10.88 -4.27 -4.98
C ARG A 245 -11.19 -3.75 -6.39
N ARG A 246 -11.47 -2.45 -6.53
CA ARG A 246 -11.74 -1.84 -7.84
C ARG A 246 -10.50 -1.88 -8.72
N THR A 247 -9.32 -1.57 -8.16
CA THR A 247 -8.04 -1.64 -8.87
C THR A 247 -7.77 -3.04 -9.41
N MET A 248 -7.89 -4.07 -8.57
CA MET A 248 -7.66 -5.45 -9.01
C MET A 248 -8.68 -5.94 -10.02
N ARG A 249 -9.96 -5.53 -9.90
CA ARG A 249 -10.97 -5.87 -10.91
C ARG A 249 -10.63 -5.29 -12.28
N LEU A 250 -10.21 -4.02 -12.36
CA LEU A 250 -9.81 -3.43 -13.63
C LEU A 250 -8.51 -4.05 -14.15
N ALA A 251 -7.54 -4.33 -13.27
CA ALA A 251 -6.31 -5.01 -13.66
C ALA A 251 -6.60 -6.39 -14.26
N GLN A 252 -7.53 -7.16 -13.68
CA GLN A 252 -7.96 -8.45 -14.23
C GLN A 252 -8.56 -8.28 -15.62
N GLN A 253 -9.46 -7.31 -15.79
CA GLN A 253 -10.08 -7.04 -17.10
C GLN A 253 -9.04 -6.65 -18.16
N LEU A 254 -8.04 -5.84 -17.78
CA LEU A 254 -6.95 -5.47 -18.67
C LEU A 254 -6.04 -6.64 -19.02
N TYR A 255 -5.82 -7.55 -18.06
CA TYR A 255 -5.02 -8.76 -18.27
C TYR A 255 -5.73 -9.75 -19.20
N GLU A 256 -7.00 -10.06 -18.93
CA GLU A 256 -7.83 -11.00 -19.72
C GLU A 256 -8.22 -10.44 -21.09
N GLY A 257 -8.05 -9.13 -21.29
CA GLY A 257 -8.43 -8.41 -22.50
C GLY A 257 -9.72 -7.62 -22.31
N VAL A 258 -9.68 -6.36 -22.74
CA VAL A 258 -10.87 -5.51 -22.83
C VAL A 258 -11.18 -5.31 -24.31
N ASN A 259 -12.42 -5.56 -24.71
CA ASN A 259 -12.90 -5.15 -26.01
C ASN A 259 -13.07 -3.61 -25.96
N LEU A 260 -12.07 -2.87 -26.46
CA LEU A 260 -12.04 -1.41 -26.38
C LEU A 260 -12.94 -0.71 -27.42
N GLY A 261 -13.71 -1.48 -28.18
CA GLY A 261 -14.46 -1.01 -29.35
C GLY A 261 -13.62 -1.13 -30.60
#